data_AF-A0A392NLQ6-F1
#
_entry.id   AF-A0A392NLQ6-F1
#
_cell.length_a   1.000
_cell.length_b   1.000
_cell.length_c   1.000
_cell.angle_alpha   90.00
_cell.angle_beta   90.00
_cell.angle_gamma   90.00
#
_symmetry.space_group_name_H-M   'P 1'
#
loop_
_entity.id
_entity.type
_entity.pdbx_description
1 polymer ?
#
loop_
_entity_poly.entity_id
_entity_poly.type
_entity_poly.pdbx_seq_one_letter_code
_entity_poly.pdbx_strand_id
1 'polypeptide(L)' 'FSTRLAKNLEELILKEGPETIAAFIAEPVMGAGGVILPPATYFDKVICAFGRLGAMFGCDKYNIKPDLVSLAK' A
#
# COMPACT_ATOMS: atom_id res chain seq x y z
N PHE A 1 6.59 -15.17 -5.39
CA PHE A 1 5.21 -14.85 -4.97
C PHE A 1 5.04 -13.37 -4.64
N SER A 2 5.77 -12.80 -3.67
CA SER A 2 5.67 -11.38 -3.29
C SER A 2 5.90 -10.39 -4.44
N THR A 3 6.84 -10.67 -5.36
CA THR A 3 7.06 -9.83 -6.56
C THR A 3 5.82 -9.69 -7.43
N ARG A 4 5.04 -10.77 -7.60
CA ARG A 4 3.80 -10.74 -8.36
C ARG A 4 2.75 -9.90 -7.65
N LEU A 5 2.63 -10.03 -6.32
CA LEU A 5 1.67 -9.25 -5.55
C LEU A 5 1.97 -7.75 -5.60
N ALA A 6 3.25 -7.37 -5.49
CA ALA A 6 3.66 -5.97 -5.62
C ALA A 6 3.37 -5.42 -7.02
N LYS A 7 3.63 -6.21 -8.08
CA LYS A 7 3.30 -5.82 -9.46
C LYS A 7 1.79 -5.64 -9.66
N ASN A 8 0.98 -6.56 -9.13
CA ASN A 8 -0.48 -6.45 -9.19
C ASN A 8 -1.01 -5.20 -8.49
N LEU A 9 -0.42 -4.85 -7.34
CA LEU A 9 -0.77 -3.64 -6.61
C LEU A 9 -0.39 -2.37 -7.39
N GLU A 10 0.81 -2.34 -7.98
CA GLU A 10 1.25 -1.24 -8.83
C GLU A 10 0.34 -1.08 -10.06
N GLU A 11 0.00 -2.17 -10.74
CA GLU A 11 -0.93 -2.18 -11.86
C GLU A 11 -2.33 -1.68 -11.45
N LEU A 12 -2.81 -2.06 -10.26
CA LEU A 12 -4.08 -1.58 -9.72
C LEU A 12 -4.05 -0.08 -9.45
N ILE A 13 -2.99 0.43 -8.81
CA ILE A 13 -2.85 1.87 -8.53
C ILE A 13 -2.82 2.68 -9.83
N LEU A 14 -2.08 2.20 -10.84
CA LEU A 14 -2.03 2.85 -12.15
C LEU A 14 -3.38 2.82 -12.87
N LYS A 15 -4.12 1.71 -12.74
CA LYS A 15 -5.43 1.54 -13.36
C LYS A 15 -6.48 2.47 -12.76
N GLU A 16 -6.53 2.59 -11.43
CA GLU A 16 -7.50 3.44 -10.72
C GLU A 16 -7.11 4.93 -10.74
N GLY A 17 -5.88 5.24 -11.20
CA GLY A 17 -5.28 6.55 -11.07
C GLY A 17 -4.68 6.72 -9.67
N PRO A 18 -3.37 6.97 -9.52
CA PRO A 18 -2.76 7.22 -8.20
C PRO A 18 -3.52 8.33 -7.46
N GLU A 19 -4.10 9.24 -8.24
CA GLU A 19 -5.23 10.13 -8.02
C GLU A 19 -6.10 9.96 -6.80
N THR A 20 -6.62 8.75 -6.80
CA THR A 20 -7.90 8.38 -6.23
C THR A 20 -7.70 7.43 -5.06
N ILE A 21 -6.46 6.95 -4.89
CA ILE A 21 -6.05 6.01 -3.84
C ILE A 21 -5.53 6.81 -2.64
N ALA A 22 -6.35 6.90 -1.60
CA ALA A 22 -6.00 7.61 -0.38
C ALA A 22 -5.01 6.84 0.52
N ALA A 23 -5.16 5.51 0.62
CA ALA A 23 -4.37 4.69 1.54
C ALA A 23 -4.32 3.21 1.12
N PHE A 24 -3.31 2.50 1.62
CA PHE A 24 -3.22 1.05 1.61
C PHE A 24 -3.19 0.53 3.05
N ILE A 25 -3.98 -0.51 3.32
CA ILE A 25 -4.13 -1.08 4.65
C ILE A 25 -3.87 -2.59 4.54
N ALA A 26 -2.96 -3.11 5.36
CA ALA A 26 -2.66 -4.53 5.42
C ALA A 26 -2.32 -4.96 6.86
N GLU A 27 -2.82 -6.13 7.27
CA GLU A 27 -2.44 -6.76 8.54
C GLU A 27 -1.03 -7.38 8.43
N PRO A 28 -0.12 -7.19 9.41
CA PRO A 28 1.19 -7.85 9.42
C PRO A 28 1.13 -9.38 9.36
N VAL A 29 0.08 -9.95 9.96
CA VAL A 29 -0.32 -11.36 9.86
C VAL A 29 -1.84 -11.33 9.83
N MET A 30 -2.46 -11.93 8.81
CA MET A 30 -3.92 -11.91 8.72
C MET A 30 -4.51 -12.83 9.78
N GLY A 31 -5.15 -12.25 10.81
CA GLY A 31 -5.66 -13.00 11.96
C GLY A 31 -6.94 -13.77 11.62
N ALA A 32 -8.04 -13.03 11.43
CA ALA A 32 -9.37 -13.59 11.15
C ALA A 32 -9.42 -14.41 9.85
N GLY A 33 -8.50 -14.14 8.92
CA GLY A 33 -8.36 -14.89 7.67
C GLY A 33 -7.69 -16.26 7.79
N GLY A 34 -7.32 -16.70 9.00
CA GLY A 34 -6.73 -18.02 9.25
C GLY A 34 -5.24 -18.00 9.62
N VAL A 35 -4.77 -16.95 10.29
CA VAL A 35 -3.37 -16.79 10.73
C VAL A 35 -2.38 -16.94 9.58
N ILE A 36 -2.55 -16.11 8.55
CA ILE A 36 -1.74 -16.17 7.34
C ILE A 36 -0.50 -15.30 7.52
N LEU A 37 0.66 -15.95 7.61
CA LEU A 37 1.95 -15.28 7.60
C LEU A 37 2.26 -14.76 6.19
N PRO A 38 2.62 -13.48 6.04
CA PRO A 38 3.06 -12.97 4.76
C PRO A 38 4.39 -13.62 4.36
N PRO A 39 4.66 -13.81 3.06
CA PRO A 39 5.98 -14.22 2.62
C PRO A 39 7.02 -13.16 2.96
N ALA A 40 8.24 -13.60 3.31
CA ALA A 40 9.29 -12.78 3.93
C ALA A 40 9.61 -11.43 3.25
N THR A 41 9.36 -11.30 1.94
CA THR A 41 9.65 -10.06 1.17
C THR A 41 8.39 -9.30 0.73
N TYR A 42 7.23 -9.60 1.30
CA TYR A 42 5.97 -8.98 0.91
C TYR A 42 5.92 -7.48 1.25
N PHE A 43 6.13 -7.12 2.51
CA PHE A 43 6.06 -5.72 2.95
C PHE A 43 7.13 -4.86 2.29
N ASP A 44 8.38 -5.32 2.21
CA ASP A 44 9.45 -4.60 1.51
C ASP A 44 9.06 -4.25 0.07
N LYS A 45 8.47 -5.21 -0.66
CA LYS A 45 8.08 -5.00 -2.06
C LYS A 45 6.84 -4.13 -2.22
N VAL A 46 5.87 -4.23 -1.31
CA VAL A 46 4.66 -3.40 -1.29
C VAL A 46 5.01 -1.95 -0.98
N ILE A 47 5.86 -1.72 0.03
CA ILE A 47 6.33 -0.37 0.40
C ILE A 47 7.15 0.24 -0.75
N CYS A 48 8.04 -0.53 -1.39
CA CYS A 48 8.75 -0.05 -2.58
C CYS A 48 7.81 0.29 -3.74
N ALA A 49 6.71 -0.42 -3.94
CA ALA A 49 5.73 -0.09 -4.98
C ALA A 49 5.07 1.27 -4.72
N PHE A 50 4.71 1.57 -3.47
CA PHE A 50 4.21 2.89 -3.09
C PHE A 50 5.29 3.97 -3.18
N GLY A 51 6.51 3.71 -2.70
CA GLY A 51 7.63 4.66 -2.76
C GLY A 51 8.03 5.05 -4.19
N ARG A 52 7.84 4.16 -5.17
CA ARG A 52 8.03 4.48 -6.61
C ARG A 52 7.10 5.57 -7.13
N LEU A 53 5.99 5.85 -6.44
CA LEU A 53 5.03 6.89 -6.81
C LEU A 53 5.50 8.31 -6.45
N GLY A 54 6.64 8.43 -5.75
CA GLY A 54 7.34 9.70 -5.50
C GLY A 54 6.86 10.49 -4.28
N ALA A 55 5.95 9.94 -3.47
CA ALA A 55 5.38 10.59 -2.28
C ALA A 55 5.21 9.59 -1.14
N MET A 56 5.45 10.01 0.10
CA MET A 56 5.30 9.17 1.30
C MET A 56 3.82 8.91 1.62
N PHE A 57 2.95 9.87 1.34
CA PHE A 57 1.49 9.74 1.47
C PHE A 57 0.78 10.30 0.24
N GLY A 58 -0.41 9.76 -0.09
CA GLY A 58 -1.24 10.29 -1.17
C GLY A 58 -1.58 11.76 -0.97
N CYS A 59 -1.74 12.21 0.27
CA CYS A 59 -2.00 13.62 0.58
C CYS A 59 -0.87 14.57 0.14
N ASP A 60 0.40 14.13 0.22
CA ASP A 60 1.54 14.92 -0.26
C ASP A 60 1.50 15.07 -1.79
N LYS A 61 1.09 14.01 -2.50
CA LYS A 61 0.99 14.02 -3.97
C LYS A 61 -0.14 14.89 -4.48
N TYR A 62 -1.27 14.94 -3.77
CA TYR A 62 -2.46 15.67 -4.18
C TYR A 62 -2.61 17.05 -3.57
N ASN A 63 -1.62 17.51 -2.81
CA ASN A 63 -1.69 18.76 -2.06
C ASN A 63 -2.97 18.85 -1.20
N ILE A 64 -3.38 17.70 -0.65
CA ILE A 64 -4.53 17.60 0.24
C ILE A 64 -4.00 17.79 1.65
N LYS A 65 -4.61 18.71 2.41
CA LYS A 65 -4.34 18.88 3.84
C LYS A 65 -5.29 17.96 4.61
N PRO A 66 -4.85 16.80 5.13
CA PRO A 66 -5.73 15.93 5.91
C PRO A 66 -6.00 16.55 7.29
N ASP A 67 -7.25 16.48 7.75
CA ASP A 67 -7.60 16.84 9.13
C ASP A 67 -7.21 15.75 10.13
N LEU A 68 -7.17 14.48 9.68
CA LEU A 68 -6.72 13.33 10.46
C LEU A 68 -6.13 12.26 9.54
N VAL A 69 -5.03 11.63 9.96
CA VAL A 69 -4.48 10.43 9.30
C VAL A 69 -4.54 9.28 10.30
N SER A 70 -5.35 8.27 10.00
CA SER A 70 -5.40 7.05 10.80
C SER A 70 -4.37 6.06 10.25
N LEU A 71 -3.29 5.88 11.02
CA LEU A 71 -2.30 4.86 10.77
C LEU A 71 -2.68 3.62 11.59
N ALA A 72 -2.90 2.50 10.93
CA ALA A 72 -2.92 1.21 11.59
C ALA A 72 -1.50 0.64 11.57
N LYS A 73 -1.09 0.03 12.70
CA LYS A 73 0.26 -0.48 13.03
C LYS A 73 1.39 -0.14 12.07
#